data_AF-A0A815L064-F1
#
_entry.id   AF-A0A815L064-F1
#
_cell.length_a   1.000
_cell.length_b   1.000
_cell.length_c   1.000
_cell.angle_alpha   90.00
_cell.angle_beta   90.00
_cell.angle_gamma   90.00
#
_symmetry.space_group_name_H-M   'P 1'
#
loop_
_entity.id
_entity.type
_entity.pdbx_description
1 polymer ?
#
loop_
_entity_poly.entity_id
_entity_poly.type
_entity_poly.pdbx_seq_one_letter_code
_entity_poly.pdbx_strand_id
1 'polypeptide(L)'
;MKTTSLSIWNNHGLQHRSNNICEGFHNRLNHRIERSHPNIWSFIKCLQGEESRFRHMRIQLNAAAQGRPKTAATTAIQQRIDTLNERYLNNEIILQVLLDGLSTVMVKQHR
;
A
#
# COMPACT_ATOMS: atom_id res chain seq x y z
N MET A 1 7.89 -14.79 21.66
CA MET A 1 8.46 -13.60 21.00
C MET A 1 8.35 -13.80 19.50
N LYS A 2 7.53 -13.02 18.79
CA LYS A 2 7.43 -13.12 17.33
C LYS A 2 8.52 -12.25 16.72
N THR A 3 9.51 -12.88 16.11
CA THR A 3 10.54 -12.22 15.32
C THR A 3 9.84 -11.65 14.08
N THR A 4 9.54 -10.35 14.11
CA THR A 4 9.00 -9.62 12.96
C THR A 4 10.08 -9.65 11.88
N SER A 5 10.06 -10.65 11.00
CA SER A 5 11.02 -10.72 9.91
C SER A 5 10.79 -9.49 9.05
N LEU A 6 11.86 -8.73 8.85
CA LEU A 6 11.91 -7.53 8.04
C LEU A 6 11.84 -7.95 6.56
N SER A 7 10.74 -8.57 6.14
CA SER A 7 10.41 -8.91 4.75
C SER A 7 9.97 -7.64 3.99
N ILE A 8 10.77 -6.57 4.06
CA ILE A 8 10.44 -5.29 3.41
C ILE A 8 10.83 -5.28 1.93
N TRP A 9 11.55 -6.31 1.47
CA TRP A 9 12.02 -6.44 0.11
C TRP A 9 11.73 -7.84 -0.38
N ASN A 10 10.82 -7.99 -1.33
CA ASN A 10 10.50 -9.33 -1.85
C ASN A 10 10.42 -9.33 -3.37
N ASN A 11 11.16 -10.28 -3.97
CA ASN A 11 11.08 -10.78 -5.35
C ASN A 11 11.93 -12.07 -5.36
N HIS A 12 11.47 -13.30 -5.63
CA HIS A 12 10.68 -13.82 -6.75
C HIS A 12 9.77 -14.99 -6.32
N GLY A 13 8.60 -15.13 -6.96
CA GLY A 13 7.83 -16.38 -6.99
C GLY A 13 6.36 -16.36 -6.50
N LEU A 14 5.83 -15.22 -6.04
CA LEU A 14 4.49 -15.17 -5.43
C LEU A 14 3.64 -13.99 -5.96
N GLN A 15 2.32 -14.24 -5.97
CA GLN A 15 1.24 -13.49 -6.63
C GLN A 15 1.42 -11.96 -6.74
N HIS A 16 0.88 -11.42 -7.85
CA HIS A 16 0.77 -10.03 -8.30
C HIS A 16 0.48 -8.93 -7.25
N ARG A 17 0.19 -9.26 -5.99
CA ARG A 17 -0.01 -8.29 -4.90
C ARG A 17 1.28 -7.92 -4.14
N SER A 18 2.39 -8.63 -4.36
CA SER A 18 3.63 -8.47 -3.57
C SER A 18 4.64 -7.45 -4.15
N ASN A 19 4.46 -7.03 -5.41
CA ASN A 19 5.31 -6.05 -6.11
C ASN A 19 5.02 -4.59 -5.76
N ASN A 20 3.84 -4.30 -5.18
CA ASN A 20 3.34 -2.94 -4.94
C ASN A 20 4.30 -2.08 -4.10
N ILE A 21 5.06 -2.69 -3.19
CA ILE A 21 6.03 -2.00 -2.34
C ILE A 21 7.31 -1.67 -3.11
N CYS A 22 7.83 -2.61 -3.91
CA CYS A 22 8.99 -2.37 -4.77
C CYS A 22 8.66 -1.36 -5.87
N GLU A 23 7.50 -1.49 -6.51
CA GLU A 23 6.99 -0.52 -7.48
C GLU A 23 6.79 0.85 -6.83
N GLY A 24 6.21 0.90 -5.64
CA GLY A 24 6.07 2.14 -4.87
C GLY A 24 7.42 2.75 -4.46
N PHE A 25 8.43 1.93 -4.16
CA PHE A 25 9.79 2.41 -3.92
C PHE A 25 10.42 2.96 -5.21
N HIS A 26 10.38 2.21 -6.30
CA HIS A 26 10.92 2.65 -7.60
C HIS A 26 10.25 3.93 -8.10
N ASN A 27 8.92 4.02 -8.05
CA ASN A 27 8.19 5.21 -8.47
C ASN A 27 8.58 6.45 -7.66
N ARG A 28 8.71 6.30 -6.34
CA ARG A 28 9.15 7.40 -5.46
C ARG A 28 10.60 7.77 -5.70
N LEU A 29 11.48 6.79 -5.84
CA LEU A 29 12.89 7.02 -6.10
C LEU A 29 13.07 7.76 -7.43
N ASN A 30 12.37 7.33 -8.48
CA ASN A 30 12.36 8.00 -9.78
C ASN A 30 11.82 9.44 -9.68
N HIS A 31 10.73 9.66 -8.94
CA HIS A 31 10.20 11.00 -8.68
C HIS A 31 11.15 11.90 -7.89
N ARG A 32 12.01 11.33 -7.04
CA ARG A 32 12.95 12.12 -6.23
C ARG A 32 14.25 12.42 -6.97
N ILE A 33 14.66 11.54 -7.87
CA ILE A 33 15.84 11.72 -8.72
C ILE A 33 15.55 12.72 -9.85
N GLU A 34 14.32 12.75 -10.36
CA GLU A 34 13.82 13.68 -11.42
C GLU A 34 14.68 13.72 -12.70
N ARG A 35 15.53 12.70 -12.91
CA ARG A 35 16.48 12.61 -14.03
C ARG A 35 16.67 11.16 -14.46
N SER A 36 16.72 10.92 -15.77
CA SER A 36 17.00 9.59 -16.34
C SER A 36 18.42 9.09 -16.01
N HIS A 37 19.39 10.00 -15.93
CA HIS A 37 20.80 9.70 -15.69
C HIS A 37 21.37 10.68 -14.64
N PRO A 38 21.09 10.45 -13.35
CA PRO A 38 21.70 11.26 -12.30
C PRO A 38 23.20 11.05 -12.23
N ASN A 39 23.94 12.09 -11.88
CA ASN A 39 25.33 11.89 -11.49
C ASN A 39 25.39 11.05 -10.19
N ILE A 40 26.51 10.36 -9.99
CA ILE A 40 26.68 9.42 -8.87
C ILE A 40 26.46 10.07 -7.50
N TRP A 41 26.86 11.34 -7.33
CA TRP A 41 26.71 12.05 -6.08
C TRP A 41 25.25 12.42 -5.77
N SER A 42 24.49 12.86 -6.78
CA SER A 42 23.06 13.11 -6.69
C SER A 42 22.30 11.83 -6.38
N PHE A 43 22.70 10.71 -6.99
CA PHE A 43 22.13 9.40 -6.70
C PHE A 43 22.38 8.97 -5.24
N ILE A 44 23.63 9.07 -4.76
CA ILE A 44 23.98 8.76 -3.37
C ILE A 44 23.21 9.64 -2.38
N LYS A 45 23.11 10.96 -2.62
CA LYS A 45 22.32 11.86 -1.78
C LYS A 45 20.85 11.46 -1.72
N CYS A 46 20.27 11.05 -2.86
CA CYS A 46 18.90 10.56 -2.90
C CYS A 46 18.71 9.29 -2.05
N LEU A 47 19.63 8.33 -2.16
CA LEU A 47 19.60 7.10 -1.36
C LEU A 47 19.73 7.37 0.15
N GLN A 48 20.63 8.27 0.55
CA GLN A 48 20.76 8.70 1.95
C GLN A 48 19.45 9.30 2.49
N GLY A 49 18.75 10.07 1.66
CA GLY A 49 17.43 10.62 1.98
C GLY A 49 16.34 9.56 2.13
N GLU A 50 16.37 8.48 1.34
CA GLU A 50 15.45 7.35 1.48
C GLU A 50 15.76 6.52 2.74
N GLU A 51 17.02 6.27 3.04
CA GLU A 51 17.43 5.53 4.25
C GLU A 51 16.98 6.27 5.52
N SER A 52 17.19 7.59 5.57
CA SER A 52 16.71 8.42 6.67
C SER A 52 15.19 8.26 6.88
N ARG A 53 14.42 8.25 5.80
CA ARG A 53 12.96 8.06 5.83
C ARG A 53 12.57 6.68 6.36
N PHE A 54 13.24 5.62 5.89
CA PHE A 54 12.99 4.26 6.41
C PHE A 54 13.33 4.16 7.90
N ARG A 55 14.43 4.78 8.34
CA ARG A 55 14.78 4.85 9.76
C ARG A 55 13.69 5.54 10.57
N HIS A 56 13.14 6.64 10.09
CA HIS A 56 12.05 7.36 10.75
C HIS A 56 10.77 6.52 10.82
N MET A 57 10.41 5.85 9.72
CA MET A 57 9.27 4.92 9.68
C MET A 57 9.44 3.79 10.70
N ARG A 58 10.64 3.21 10.81
CA ARG A 58 10.93 2.14 11.77
C ARG A 58 10.76 2.61 13.22
N ILE A 59 11.22 3.82 13.53
CA ILE A 59 11.04 4.42 14.87
C ILE A 59 9.55 4.61 15.18
N GLN A 60 8.76 5.12 14.23
CA GLN A 60 7.31 5.30 14.39
C GLN A 60 6.59 3.96 14.61
N LEU A 61 6.93 2.93 13.83
CA LEU A 61 6.36 1.58 14.00
C LEU A 61 6.70 1.00 15.38
N ASN A 62 7.95 1.15 15.82
CA ASN A 62 8.37 0.70 17.16
C ASN A 62 7.65 1.46 18.29
N ALA A 63 7.28 2.72 18.06
CA ALA A 63 6.50 3.53 18.99
C ALA A 63 4.99 3.26 18.93
N ALA A 64 4.54 2.25 18.17
CA ALA A 64 3.13 1.97 17.87
C ALA A 64 2.35 3.20 17.34
N ALA A 65 3.07 4.15 16.72
CA ALA A 65 2.45 5.31 16.11
C ALA A 65 1.54 4.84 14.97
N GLN A 66 0.30 5.33 14.95
CA GLN A 66 -0.61 5.00 13.87
C GLN A 66 -0.10 5.63 12.57
N GLY A 67 -0.13 4.85 11.49
CA GLY A 67 0.24 5.32 10.15
C GLY A 67 -0.66 6.46 9.68
N ARG A 68 -0.32 7.05 8.53
CA ARG A 68 -1.12 8.13 7.93
C ARG A 68 -2.60 7.70 7.83
N PRO A 69 -3.56 8.53 8.27
CA PRO A 69 -4.96 8.19 8.19
C PRO A 69 -5.37 7.96 6.73
N LYS A 70 -6.25 6.97 6.51
CA LYS A 70 -6.82 6.68 5.18
C LYS A 70 -7.56 7.93 4.67
N THR A 71 -7.49 8.19 3.37
CA THR A 71 -8.24 9.29 2.77
C THR A 71 -9.75 9.04 2.91
N ALA A 72 -10.56 10.11 2.98
CA ALA A 72 -12.01 9.98 3.12
C ALA A 72 -12.63 9.08 2.03
N ALA A 73 -12.14 9.16 0.79
CA ALA A 73 -12.58 8.31 -0.31
C ALA A 73 -12.24 6.83 -0.08
N THR A 74 -11.01 6.52 0.34
CA THR A 74 -10.61 5.15 0.67
C THR A 74 -11.41 4.60 1.86
N THR A 75 -11.68 5.45 2.85
CA THR A 75 -12.48 5.07 4.03
C THR A 75 -13.93 4.78 3.63
N ALA A 76 -14.56 5.62 2.81
CA ALA A 76 -15.93 5.41 2.33
C ALA A 76 -16.06 4.13 1.49
N ILE A 77 -15.07 3.85 0.63
CA ILE A 77 -15.00 2.59 -0.13
C ILE A 77 -14.90 1.40 0.83
N GLN A 78 -14.01 1.47 1.82
CA GLN A 78 -13.84 0.42 2.81
C GLN A 78 -15.13 0.18 3.60
N GLN A 79 -15.76 1.25 4.09
CA GLN A 79 -17.04 1.17 4.79
C GLN A 79 -18.11 0.48 3.94
N ARG A 80 -18.23 0.84 2.67
CA ARG A 80 -19.19 0.19 1.75
C ARG A 80 -18.91 -1.30 1.59
N ILE A 81 -17.64 -1.70 1.43
CA ILE A 81 -17.25 -3.11 1.34
C ILE A 81 -17.60 -3.85 2.63
N ASP A 82 -17.28 -3.27 3.78
CA ASP A 82 -17.55 -3.85 5.09
C ASP A 82 -19.06 -4.05 5.30
N THR A 83 -19.88 -3.03 4.97
CA THR A 83 -21.34 -3.13 5.02
C THR A 83 -21.89 -4.22 4.09
N LEU A 84 -21.38 -4.33 2.85
CA LEU A 84 -21.84 -5.38 1.93
C LEU A 84 -21.51 -6.79 2.47
N ASN A 85 -20.32 -6.95 3.05
CA ASN A 85 -19.92 -8.22 3.66
C ASN A 85 -20.78 -8.56 4.87
N GLU A 86 -21.04 -7.60 5.77
CA GLU A 86 -21.91 -7.80 6.93
C GLU A 86 -23.32 -8.23 6.52
N ARG A 87 -23.92 -7.54 5.54
CA ARG A 87 -25.26 -7.88 5.02
C ARG A 87 -25.30 -9.26 4.40
N TYR A 88 -24.24 -9.67 3.71
CA TYR A 88 -24.14 -11.02 3.15
C TYR A 88 -24.04 -12.09 4.25
N LEU A 89 -23.20 -11.85 5.26
CA LEU A 89 -23.03 -12.76 6.41
C LEU A 89 -24.32 -12.91 7.22
N ASN A 90 -25.13 -11.84 7.30
CA ASN A 90 -26.45 -11.85 7.94
C ASN A 90 -27.56 -12.45 7.06
N ASN A 91 -27.23 -12.98 5.87
CA ASN A 91 -28.16 -13.51 4.87
C ASN A 91 -29.22 -12.49 4.39
N GLU A 92 -28.96 -11.19 4.51
CA GLU A 92 -29.86 -10.13 4.02
C GLU A 92 -29.76 -9.93 2.51
N ILE A 93 -28.63 -10.33 1.92
CA ILE A 93 -28.37 -10.24 0.48
C ILE A 93 -27.80 -11.56 -0.04
N ILE A 94 -28.13 -11.88 -1.29
CA ILE A 94 -27.57 -13.04 -1.99
C ILE A 94 -26.18 -12.72 -2.57
N LEU A 95 -25.38 -13.77 -2.79
CA LEU A 95 -24.02 -13.66 -3.31
C LEU A 95 -23.91 -12.80 -4.58
N GLN A 96 -24.91 -12.87 -5.47
CA GLN A 96 -24.92 -12.13 -6.72
C GLN A 96 -24.94 -10.60 -6.50
N VAL A 97 -25.70 -10.14 -5.50
CA VAL A 97 -25.78 -8.71 -5.13
C VAL A 97 -24.48 -8.24 -4.48
N LEU A 98 -23.83 -9.09 -3.69
CA LEU A 98 -22.49 -8.81 -3.14
C LEU A 98 -21.47 -8.64 -4.27
N LEU A 99 -21.41 -9.59 -5.20
CA LEU A 99 -20.43 -9.57 -6.29
C LEU A 99 -20.61 -8.37 -7.22
N ASP A 100 -21.85 -8.00 -7.55
CA ASP A 100 -22.14 -6.79 -8.33
C ASP A 100 -21.72 -5.53 -7.58
N GLY A 101 -22.05 -5.45 -6.28
CA GLY A 101 -21.65 -4.36 -5.40
C GLY A 101 -20.13 -4.19 -5.30
N LEU A 102 -19.37 -5.29 -5.22
CA LEU A 102 -17.90 -5.27 -5.22
C LEU A 102 -17.32 -4.91 -6.59
N SER A 103 -17.92 -5.41 -7.67
CA SER A 103 -17.51 -5.10 -9.04
C SER A 103 -17.56 -3.60 -9.33
N THR A 104 -18.65 -2.93 -8.94
CA THR A 104 -18.79 -1.47 -9.12
C THR A 104 -17.73 -0.66 -8.36
N VAL A 105 -17.25 -1.18 -7.22
CA VAL A 105 -16.18 -0.56 -6.43
C VAL A 105 -14.82 -0.75 -7.10
N MET A 106 -14.55 -1.94 -7.65
CA MET A 106 -13.30 -2.26 -8.32
C MET A 106 -13.11 -1.48 -9.62
N VAL A 107 -14.17 -1.27 -10.41
CA VAL A 107 -14.11 -0.51 -11.69
C VAL A 107 -13.73 0.96 -11.44
N LYS A 108 -14.13 1.55 -10.31
CA LYS A 108 -13.76 2.93 -9.96
C LYS A 108 -12.29 3.11 -9.56
N GLN A 109 -11.56 2.05 -9.23
CA GLN A 109 -10.13 2.15 -8.87
C GLN A 109 -9.19 2.14 -10.08
N HIS A 110 -9.67 1.75 -11.27
CA HIS A 110 -8.86 1.60 -12.49
C HIS A 110 -9.09 2.70 -13.55
N ARG A 111 -9.90 3.72 -13.25
CA ARG A 111 -10.05 4.94 -14.05
C ARG A 111 -9.29 6.09 -13.41
#